data_AF-A0A5T6J461-F1
#
_entry.id   AF-A0A5T6J461-F1
#
_cell.length_a   1.000
_cell.length_b   1.000
_cell.length_c   1.000
_cell.angle_alpha   90.00
_cell.angle_beta   90.00
_cell.angle_gamma   90.00
#
_symmetry.space_group_name_H-M   'P 1'
#
loop_
_entity.id
_entity.type
_entity.pdbx_description
1 polymer ?
#
loop_
_entity_poly.entity_id
_entity_poly.type
_entity_poly.pdbx_seq_one_letter_code
_entity_poly.pdbx_strand_id
1 'polypeptide(L)'
;MKKENKCNSQNSAELTALLEYSRFTKKVLAKPANEVFDLFTDKYYMETVYDDIIEKTKKSIDQSQHRYIDFEEVRINIMCM
;
A
#
# COMPACT_ATOMS: atom_id res chain seq x y z
N MET A 1 5.01 3.16 -26.32
CA MET A 1 4.33 1.88 -26.04
C MET A 1 4.88 1.11 -24.83
N LYS A 2 6.05 0.41 -24.86
CA LYS A 2 6.50 -0.38 -23.68
C LYS A 2 6.75 0.46 -22.41
N LYS A 3 7.31 1.68 -22.53
CA LYS A 3 7.58 2.57 -21.39
C LYS A 3 6.30 3.17 -20.77
N GLU A 4 5.32 3.54 -21.59
CA GLU A 4 4.03 4.07 -21.13
C GLU A 4 3.23 3.01 -20.37
N ASN A 5 3.23 1.77 -20.86
CA ASN A 5 2.58 0.66 -20.16
C ASN A 5 3.23 0.40 -18.79
N LYS A 6 4.56 0.56 -18.66
CA LYS A 6 5.24 0.43 -17.37
C LYS A 6 4.83 1.53 -16.39
N CYS A 7 4.90 2.79 -16.83
CA CYS A 7 4.52 3.95 -16.02
C CYS A 7 3.06 3.85 -15.54
N ASN A 8 2.14 3.51 -16.43
CA ASN A 8 0.72 3.42 -16.10
C ASN A 8 0.42 2.29 -15.12
N SER A 9 1.04 1.12 -15.28
CA SER A 9 0.88 0.00 -14.34
C SER A 9 1.46 0.32 -12.96
N GLN A 10 2.64 0.96 -12.90
CA GLN A 10 3.24 1.40 -11.64
C GLN A 10 2.34 2.41 -10.92
N ASN A 11 1.90 3.48 -11.60
CA ASN A 11 1.02 4.48 -11.01
C ASN A 11 -0.32 3.89 -10.54
N SER A 12 -0.85 2.92 -11.28
CA SER A 12 -2.07 2.20 -10.88
C SER A 12 -1.86 1.40 -9.59
N ALA A 13 -0.67 0.82 -9.40
CA ALA A 13 -0.33 0.08 -8.18
C ALA A 13 -0.18 1.00 -6.98
N GLU A 14 0.53 2.11 -7.17
CA GLU A 14 0.73 3.14 -6.13
C GLU A 14 -0.61 3.73 -5.68
N LEU A 15 -1.49 4.08 -6.63
CA LEU A 15 -2.82 4.60 -6.32
C LEU A 15 -3.67 3.58 -5.56
N THR A 16 -3.61 2.31 -5.95
CA THR A 16 -4.34 1.23 -5.29
C THR A 16 -3.85 1.02 -3.86
N ALA A 17 -2.52 0.98 -3.67
CA ALA A 17 -1.91 0.84 -2.35
C ALA A 17 -2.27 2.03 -1.44
N LEU A 18 -2.27 3.26 -1.99
CA LEU A 18 -2.67 4.47 -1.27
C LEU A 18 -4.13 4.41 -0.81
N LEU A 19 -5.04 3.90 -1.67
CA LEU A 19 -6.44 3.74 -1.30
C LEU A 19 -6.62 2.71 -0.19
N GLU A 20 -5.89 1.59 -0.22
CA GLU A 20 -5.91 0.60 0.86
C GLU A 20 -5.33 1.15 2.17
N TYR A 21 -4.22 1.90 2.11
CA TYR A 21 -3.66 2.58 3.27
C TYR A 21 -4.64 3.59 3.87
N SER A 22 -5.28 4.40 3.02
CA SER A 22 -6.31 5.36 3.46
C SER A 22 -7.49 4.66 4.17
N ARG A 23 -7.94 3.50 3.65
CA ARG A 23 -8.99 2.68 4.28
C ARG A 23 -8.54 2.14 5.63
N PHE A 24 -7.31 1.67 5.75
CA PHE A 24 -6.73 1.24 7.02
C PHE A 24 -6.70 2.41 8.02
N THR A 25 -6.12 3.54 7.65
CA THR A 25 -6.00 4.73 8.50
C THR A 25 -7.37 5.19 8.99
N LYS A 26 -8.37 5.26 8.11
CA LYS A 26 -9.74 5.60 8.50
C LYS A 26 -10.33 4.66 9.55
N LYS A 27 -10.06 3.35 9.45
CA LYS A 27 -10.52 2.35 10.43
C LYS A 27 -9.79 2.51 11.77
N VAL A 28 -8.49 2.77 11.75
CA VAL A 28 -7.71 2.95 12.99
C VAL A 28 -8.12 4.24 13.69
N LEU A 29 -8.27 5.35 12.96
CA LEU A 29 -8.67 6.64 13.53
C LEU A 29 -10.08 6.67 14.15
N ALA A 30 -10.89 5.63 13.95
CA ALA A 30 -12.17 5.46 14.64
C ALA A 30 -12.01 4.92 16.08
N LYS A 31 -10.80 4.54 16.49
CA LYS A 31 -10.46 4.01 17.82
C LYS A 31 -10.10 5.15 18.81
N PRO A 32 -10.07 4.89 20.12
CA PRO A 32 -9.54 5.82 21.11
C PRO A 32 -8.10 6.26 20.82
N ALA A 33 -7.75 7.50 21.15
CA ALA A 33 -6.47 8.11 20.76
C ALA A 33 -5.22 7.36 21.27
N ASN A 34 -5.28 6.76 22.46
CA ASN A 34 -4.19 5.93 22.98
C ASN A 34 -3.98 4.67 22.12
N GLU A 35 -5.07 3.98 21.75
CA GLU A 35 -4.99 2.81 20.88
C GLU A 35 -4.49 3.17 19.48
N VAL A 36 -4.90 4.33 18.94
CA VAL A 36 -4.37 4.86 17.68
C VAL A 36 -2.85 5.06 17.77
N PHE A 37 -2.38 5.72 18.82
CA PHE A 37 -0.96 5.98 19.01
C PHE A 37 -0.16 4.69 19.12
N ASP A 38 -0.63 3.73 19.91
CA ASP A 38 0.04 2.43 20.08
C ASP A 38 0.16 1.69 18.74
N LEU A 39 -0.92 1.65 17.95
CA LEU A 39 -0.93 0.97 16.65
C LEU A 39 0.01 1.64 15.62
N PHE A 40 0.03 2.97 15.53
CA PHE A 40 0.89 3.66 14.56
C PHE A 40 2.36 3.72 14.98
N THR A 41 2.68 3.55 16.27
CA THR A 41 4.06 3.56 16.78
C THR A 41 4.66 2.17 16.94
N ASP A 42 3.84 1.12 16.92
CA ASP A 42 4.31 -0.26 16.84
C ASP A 42 4.86 -0.57 15.44
N LYS A 43 6.20 -0.66 15.38
CA LYS A 43 6.93 -0.94 14.14
C LYS A 43 6.54 -2.28 13.52
N TYR A 44 6.42 -3.35 14.31
CA TYR A 44 6.13 -4.69 13.79
C TYR A 44 4.71 -4.77 13.25
N TYR A 45 3.77 -4.12 13.95
CA TYR A 45 2.41 -4.00 13.49
C TYR A 45 2.33 -3.26 12.15
N MET A 46 2.97 -2.09 12.05
CA MET A 46 2.95 -1.31 10.82
C MET A 46 3.64 -2.02 9.64
N GLU A 47 4.76 -2.71 9.87
CA GLU A 47 5.38 -3.57 8.84
C GLU A 47 4.41 -4.62 8.30
N THR A 48 3.63 -5.26 9.19
CA THR A 48 2.60 -6.23 8.79
C THR A 48 1.47 -5.58 8.00
N VAL A 49 1.06 -4.35 8.38
CA VAL A 49 0.03 -3.58 7.66
C VAL A 49 0.50 -3.24 6.24
N TYR A 50 1.75 -2.82 6.07
CA TYR A 50 2.30 -2.53 4.75
C TYR A 50 2.34 -3.78 3.87
N ASP A 51 2.71 -4.94 4.42
CA ASP A 51 2.71 -6.21 3.69
C ASP A 51 1.28 -6.62 3.25
N ASP A 52 0.28 -6.47 4.13
CA ASP A 52 -1.13 -6.73 3.81
C ASP A 52 -1.66 -5.79 2.72
N ILE A 53 -1.28 -4.51 2.76
CA ILE A 53 -1.64 -3.53 1.71
C ILE A 53 -1.05 -3.94 0.35
N ILE A 54 0.20 -4.40 0.32
CA ILE A 54 0.83 -4.89 -0.91
C ILE A 54 0.17 -6.17 -1.41
N GLU A 55 -0.19 -7.09 -0.53
CA GLU A 55 -0.93 -8.30 -0.92
C GLU A 55 -2.29 -7.96 -1.55
N LYS A 56 -3.03 -7.03 -0.96
CA LYS A 56 -4.31 -6.53 -1.51
C LYS A 56 -4.11 -5.83 -2.86
N THR A 57 -3.08 -5.00 -2.97
CA THR A 57 -2.73 -4.32 -4.21
C THR A 57 -2.43 -5.31 -5.34
N LYS A 58 -1.64 -6.36 -5.05
CA LYS A 58 -1.37 -7.46 -6.01
C LYS A 58 -2.64 -8.16 -6.48
N LYS A 59 -3.60 -8.39 -5.56
CA LYS A 59 -4.90 -9.03 -5.88
C LYS A 59 -5.82 -8.14 -6.71
N SER A 60 -5.72 -6.82 -6.57
CA SER A 60 -6.57 -5.86 -7.29
C SER A 60 -6.06 -5.51 -8.70
N ILE A 61 -4.82 -5.86 -9.03
CA ILE A 61 -4.21 -5.57 -10.33
C ILE A 61 -4.14 -6.84 -11.16
N ASP A 62 -4.45 -6.72 -12.45
CA ASP A 62 -4.29 -7.81 -13.42
C ASP A 62 -2.85 -8.36 -13.39
N GLN A 63 -2.72 -9.68 -13.23
CA GLN A 63 -1.45 -10.40 -13.22
C GLN A 63 -0.58 -10.10 -14.44
N SER A 64 -1.20 -9.83 -15.60
CA SER A 64 -0.48 -9.47 -16.83
C SER A 64 0.39 -8.21 -16.68
N GLN A 65 0.03 -7.34 -15.74
CA GLN A 65 0.71 -6.08 -15.43
C GLN A 65 1.81 -6.21 -14.37
N HIS A 66 1.82 -7.29 -13.57
CA HIS A 66 2.72 -7.44 -12.43
C HIS A 66 4.20 -7.35 -12.84
N ARG A 67 4.55 -7.82 -14.04
CA ARG A 67 5.92 -7.73 -14.59
C ARG A 67 6.43 -6.30 -14.81
N TYR A 68 5.54 -5.32 -14.77
CA TYR A 68 5.85 -3.91 -14.98
C TYR A 68 5.87 -3.10 -13.69
N ILE A 69 5.54 -3.72 -12.56
CA ILE A 69 5.36 -3.07 -11.27
C ILE A 69 6.49 -3.50 -10.35
N ASP A 70 7.14 -2.53 -9.72
CA ASP A 70 8.05 -2.78 -8.61
C ASP A 70 7.27 -2.69 -7.30
N PHE A 71 6.83 -3.83 -6.78
CA PHE A 71 6.03 -3.87 -5.55
C PHE A 71 6.82 -3.51 -4.30
N GLU A 72 8.15 -3.64 -4.30
CA GLU A 72 8.98 -3.17 -3.19
C GLU A 72 9.05 -1.64 -3.19
N GLU A 73 9.18 -1.03 -4.37
CA GLU A 73 9.09 0.43 -4.51
C GLU A 73 7.72 0.96 -4.04
N VAL A 74 6.62 0.29 -4.42
CA VAL A 74 5.27 0.65 -3.92
C VAL A 74 5.21 0.54 -2.40
N ARG A 75 5.78 -0.51 -1.81
CA ARG A 75 5.81 -0.71 -0.35
C ARG A 75 6.56 0.43 0.34
N ILE A 76 7.75 0.75 -0.14
CA ILE A 76 8.58 1.84 0.39
C ILE A 76 7.84 3.18 0.28
N ASN A 77 7.19 3.44 -0.85
CA ASN A 77 6.44 4.68 -1.05
C ASN A 77 5.31 4.83 -0.01
N ILE A 78 4.59 3.76 0.32
CA ILE A 78 3.56 3.80 1.38
C ILE A 78 4.17 3.95 2.79
N MET A 79 5.34 3.36 3.05
CA MET A 79 6.05 3.53 4.32
C MET A 79 6.55 4.96 4.55
N CYS A 80 6.86 5.68 3.47
CA CYS A 80 7.45 7.02 3.52
C CYS A 80 6.43 8.18 3.40
N MET A 81 5.13 7.88 3.28
CA MET A 81 4.05 8.89 3.30
C MET A 81 3.65 9.25 4.73
#